data_AF-A0A932KYR9-F1
#
_entry.id   AF-A0A932KYR9-F1
#
_cell.length_a   1.000
_cell.length_b   1.000
_cell.length_c   1.000
_cell.angle_alpha   90.00
_cell.angle_beta   90.00
_cell.angle_gamma   90.00
#
_symmetry.space_group_name_H-M   'P 1'
#
loop_
_entity.id
_entity.type
_entity.pdbx_description
1 polymer ?
#
loop_
_entity_poly.entity_id
_entity_poly.type
_entity_poly.pdbx_seq_one_letter_code
_entity_poly.pdbx_strand_id
1 'polypeptide(L)'
;MPRDDVGGKKWMEGQVKRDPRDHNDVVKVINETLKTRVADIFRTLIPAFEDTPGAEFYDIVMTNSEMLHGCITIFRRRRDAFRNLLVDGRGRPVNDDFVALRCGRSVHDVIAMIVRTHAKRHFKATLGGDPNNPASRAGRMYQAINEYLIHDWQVPLVPHYAPLPLHKVQEMGPRLLDIREAEILDAITAAANASHALPMPMSMPVPPPPSTPPPLPPRFEVRAADSPMGAGPSRNRPPMPEARPAGTPQEEFWWDALTDRSVVAVLGSRGNNEMREIVAALAGLNETVRAELFAGLSLTTYQAAVCMATAFKALGRAGFNSMFGEPGKPAQIIALGRQMKKRGIGSRTELRALPAHVEGALKG
;
A
#
# COMPACT_ATOMS: atom_id res chain seq x y z
N MET A 1 -73.68 -5.05 20.55
CA MET A 1 -72.84 -4.68 19.39
C MET A 1 -71.40 -4.49 19.84
N PRO A 2 -70.42 -4.88 19.02
CA PRO A 2 -69.02 -5.12 19.38
C PRO A 2 -68.14 -3.89 19.12
N ARG A 3 -66.92 -3.90 19.69
CA ARG A 3 -65.69 -3.27 19.18
C ARG A 3 -64.54 -3.74 20.08
N ASP A 4 -63.88 -4.83 19.69
CA ASP A 4 -62.75 -4.90 18.75
C ASP A 4 -61.42 -4.64 19.44
N ASP A 5 -60.70 -5.75 19.57
CA ASP A 5 -59.25 -5.90 19.64
C ASP A 5 -58.43 -4.67 19.21
N VAL A 6 -57.57 -4.22 20.12
CA VAL A 6 -56.30 -3.58 19.73
C VAL A 6 -55.18 -4.30 20.47
N GLY A 7 -54.69 -5.35 19.81
CA GLY A 7 -53.39 -5.91 20.10
C GLY A 7 -52.26 -4.95 19.74
N GLY A 8 -51.13 -5.17 20.40
CA GLY A 8 -49.82 -4.88 19.82
C GLY A 8 -49.18 -3.55 20.20
N LYS A 9 -48.23 -3.60 21.13
CA LYS A 9 -46.80 -3.53 20.78
C LYS A 9 -45.96 -3.73 22.02
N LYS A 10 -45.51 -4.98 22.19
CA LYS A 10 -44.37 -5.31 23.03
C LYS A 10 -43.17 -4.63 22.37
N TRP A 11 -42.77 -3.48 22.90
CA TRP A 11 -41.50 -2.86 22.56
C TRP A 11 -40.41 -3.84 23.00
N MET A 12 -39.98 -4.69 22.07
CA MET A 12 -38.67 -5.30 22.17
C MET A 12 -37.68 -4.16 22.05
N GLU A 13 -37.27 -3.68 23.22
CA GLU A 13 -36.11 -2.84 23.42
C GLU A 13 -34.90 -3.64 22.95
N GLY A 14 -34.71 -3.64 21.62
CA GLY A 14 -33.55 -4.19 20.98
C GLY A 14 -32.36 -3.41 21.48
N GLN A 15 -31.64 -3.99 22.45
CA GLN A 15 -30.29 -3.59 22.78
C GLN A 15 -29.51 -3.55 21.47
N VAL A 16 -29.33 -2.35 20.93
CA VAL A 16 -28.35 -2.07 19.90
C VAL A 16 -27.02 -2.40 20.54
N LYS A 17 -26.49 -3.60 20.29
CA LYS A 17 -25.09 -3.93 20.51
C LYS A 17 -24.27 -2.93 19.69
N ARG A 18 -23.95 -1.78 20.29
CA ARG A 18 -22.89 -0.89 19.81
C ARG A 18 -21.57 -1.63 20.05
N ASP A 19 -21.16 -2.41 19.07
CA ASP A 19 -19.78 -2.76 18.81
C ASP A 19 -19.51 -2.26 17.37
N PRO A 20 -18.38 -1.61 17.03
CA PRO A 20 -17.12 -1.42 17.74
C PRO A 20 -16.90 0.05 18.15
N ARG A 21 -15.90 0.34 19.00
CA ARG A 21 -15.48 1.70 19.40
C ARG A 21 -15.49 2.66 18.21
N ASP A 22 -16.06 3.86 18.38
CA ASP A 22 -16.04 4.89 17.34
C ASP A 22 -14.59 5.11 16.88
N HIS A 23 -14.40 5.29 15.58
CA HIS A 23 -13.09 5.55 15.00
C HIS A 23 -12.37 6.69 15.73
N ASN A 24 -13.12 7.73 16.09
CA ASN A 24 -12.59 8.86 16.84
C ASN A 24 -12.12 8.49 18.25
N ASP A 25 -12.81 7.56 18.93
CA ASP A 25 -12.43 7.09 20.25
C ASP A 25 -11.11 6.32 20.18
N VAL A 26 -10.94 5.48 19.15
CA VAL A 26 -9.69 4.76 18.91
C VAL A 26 -8.53 5.73 18.67
N VAL A 27 -8.73 6.75 17.83
CA VAL A 27 -7.71 7.78 17.56
C VAL A 27 -7.36 8.57 18.82
N LYS A 28 -8.34 8.94 19.64
CA LYS A 28 -8.11 9.60 20.93
C LYS A 28 -7.26 8.74 21.86
N VAL A 29 -7.61 7.46 22.03
CA VAL A 29 -6.86 6.52 22.87
C VAL A 29 -5.41 6.37 22.40
N ILE A 30 -5.17 6.29 21.08
CA ILE A 30 -3.82 6.20 20.53
C ILE A 30 -3.04 7.48 20.84
N ASN A 31 -3.62 8.66 20.58
CA ASN A 31 -2.95 9.94 20.84
C ASN A 31 -2.61 10.13 22.33
N GLU A 32 -3.52 9.79 23.23
CA GLU A 32 -3.25 9.83 24.67
C GLU A 32 -2.13 8.87 25.07
N THR A 33 -2.11 7.66 24.50
CA THR A 33 -1.04 6.68 24.75
C THR A 33 0.31 7.18 24.24
N LEU A 34 0.33 7.85 23.07
CA LEU A 34 1.55 8.42 22.48
C LEU A 34 2.11 9.57 23.33
N LYS A 35 1.24 10.43 23.86
CA LYS A 35 1.62 11.59 24.70
C LYS A 35 2.06 11.22 26.12
N THR A 36 1.65 10.06 26.61
CA THR A 36 1.91 9.63 27.99
C THR A 36 2.88 8.45 28.00
N ARG A 37 2.37 7.22 27.96
CA ARG A 37 3.14 5.99 28.20
C ARG A 37 4.28 5.79 27.22
N VAL A 38 4.09 6.17 25.95
CA VAL A 38 5.16 6.07 24.94
C VAL A 38 6.23 7.14 25.17
N ALA A 39 5.82 8.38 25.48
CA ALA A 39 6.73 9.46 25.82
C ALA A 39 7.59 9.11 27.05
N ASP A 40 7.00 8.53 28.09
CA ASP A 40 7.73 8.11 29.31
C ASP A 40 8.85 7.10 29.01
N ILE A 41 8.56 6.11 28.14
CA ILE A 41 9.56 5.14 27.69
C ILE A 41 10.69 5.85 26.93
N PHE A 42 10.36 6.75 25.99
CA PHE A 42 11.38 7.48 25.24
C PHE A 42 12.25 8.37 26.12
N ARG A 43 11.67 9.04 27.12
CA ARG A 43 12.42 9.87 28.09
C ARG A 43 13.40 9.06 28.92
N THR A 44 13.06 7.81 29.22
CA THR A 44 13.99 6.88 29.89
C THR A 44 15.10 6.40 28.95
N LEU A 45 14.81 6.24 27.66
CA LEU A 45 15.77 5.77 26.66
C LEU A 45 16.69 6.88 26.11
N ILE A 46 16.26 8.14 26.16
CA ILE A 46 16.95 9.28 25.57
C ILE A 46 17.16 10.34 26.65
N PRO A 47 18.37 10.41 27.25
CA PRO A 47 18.66 11.33 28.36
C PRO A 47 18.36 12.80 28.05
N ALA A 48 18.47 13.21 26.79
CA ALA A 48 18.18 14.58 26.37
C ALA A 48 16.71 15.02 26.60
N PHE A 49 15.78 14.10 26.83
CA PHE A 49 14.36 14.41 27.11
C PHE A 49 13.93 14.11 28.54
N GLU A 50 14.86 13.79 29.46
CA GLU A 50 14.52 13.42 30.83
C GLU A 50 13.64 14.47 31.50
N ASP A 51 13.95 15.75 31.32
CA ASP A 51 13.22 16.87 31.93
C ASP A 51 12.03 17.37 31.09
N THR A 52 11.84 16.87 29.86
CA THR A 52 10.79 17.36 28.97
C THR A 52 9.42 16.75 29.33
N PRO A 53 8.38 17.53 29.67
CA PRO A 53 7.03 17.01 29.90
C PRO A 53 6.52 16.18 28.71
N GLY A 54 5.81 15.07 28.94
CA GLY A 54 5.40 14.14 27.88
C GLY A 54 4.58 14.78 26.74
N ALA A 55 3.70 15.74 27.07
CA ALA A 55 2.94 16.49 26.07
C ALA A 55 3.83 17.37 25.19
N GLU A 56 4.81 18.04 25.79
CA GLU A 56 5.79 18.87 25.09
C GLU A 56 6.72 18.02 24.23
N PHE A 57 7.18 16.88 24.77
CA PHE A 57 7.96 15.89 24.03
C PHE A 57 7.24 15.45 22.75
N TYR A 58 5.95 15.10 22.85
CA TYR A 58 5.17 14.70 21.68
C TYR A 58 5.12 15.82 20.63
N ASP A 59 4.88 17.07 21.04
CA ASP A 59 4.78 18.17 20.09
C ASP A 59 6.13 18.56 19.45
N ILE A 60 7.23 18.51 20.22
CA ILE A 60 8.59 18.68 19.71
C ILE A 60 8.89 17.61 18.65
N VAL A 61 8.70 16.34 18.99
CA VAL A 61 8.99 15.21 18.09
C VAL A 61 8.12 15.28 16.83
N MET A 62 6.82 15.58 16.97
CA MET A 62 5.91 15.66 15.81
C MET A 62 6.18 16.85 14.89
N THR A 63 6.96 17.84 15.33
CA THR A 63 7.32 19.03 14.53
C THR A 63 8.66 18.87 13.83
N ASN A 64 9.55 18.00 14.33
CA ASN A 64 10.88 17.76 13.76
C ASN A 64 10.98 16.37 13.11
N SER A 65 11.19 16.33 11.79
CA SER A 65 11.25 15.08 11.01
C SER A 65 12.40 14.16 11.43
N GLU A 66 13.58 14.69 11.74
CA GLU A 66 14.73 13.89 12.17
C GLU A 66 14.49 13.24 13.53
N MET A 67 13.93 14.00 14.49
CA MET A 67 13.61 13.49 15.82
C MET A 67 12.53 12.41 15.76
N LEU A 68 11.48 12.62 14.95
CA LEU A 68 10.43 11.62 14.75
C LEU A 68 10.99 10.34 14.12
N HIS A 69 11.80 10.46 13.07
CA HIS A 69 12.44 9.31 12.43
C HIS A 69 13.38 8.57 13.40
N GLY A 70 14.13 9.31 14.21
CA GLY A 70 14.97 8.75 15.28
C GLY A 70 14.15 7.98 16.32
N CYS A 71 13.02 8.53 16.77
CA CYS A 71 12.12 7.85 17.71
C CYS A 71 11.56 6.55 17.12
N ILE A 72 11.13 6.54 15.85
CA ILE A 72 10.66 5.32 15.19
C ILE A 72 11.79 4.28 15.05
N THR A 73 13.01 4.73 14.74
CA THR A 73 14.19 3.86 14.66
C THR A 73 14.52 3.23 16.01
N ILE A 74 14.47 4.02 17.10
CA ILE A 74 14.67 3.52 18.47
C ILE A 74 13.57 2.51 18.82
N PHE A 75 12.31 2.82 18.54
CA PHE A 75 11.19 1.90 18.75
C PHE A 75 11.42 0.55 18.07
N ARG A 76 11.89 0.54 16.82
CA ARG A 76 12.21 -0.71 16.10
C ARG A 76 13.37 -1.49 16.73
N ARG A 77 14.42 -0.80 17.14
CA ARG A 77 15.63 -1.42 17.72
C ARG A 77 15.44 -1.90 19.16
N ARG A 78 14.59 -1.21 19.93
CA ARG A 78 14.32 -1.45 21.36
C ARG A 78 12.85 -1.82 21.59
N ARG A 79 12.29 -2.63 20.70
CA ARG A 79 10.86 -3.00 20.73
C ARG A 79 10.44 -3.66 22.05
N ASP A 80 11.37 -4.37 22.68
CA ASP A 80 11.23 -5.00 23.99
C ASP A 80 10.85 -3.99 25.10
N ALA A 81 11.40 -2.77 25.06
CA ALA A 81 11.04 -1.71 26.00
C ALA A 81 9.56 -1.29 25.90
N PHE A 82 8.93 -1.51 24.73
CA PHE A 82 7.53 -1.18 24.46
C PHE A 82 6.58 -2.37 24.60
N ARG A 83 7.08 -3.56 24.96
CA ARG A 83 6.30 -4.82 24.98
C ARG A 83 5.01 -4.73 25.80
N ASN A 84 5.01 -3.97 26.89
CA ASN A 84 3.83 -3.77 27.75
C ASN A 84 2.70 -2.97 27.08
N LEU A 85 3.02 -2.21 26.03
CA LEU A 85 2.05 -1.44 25.23
C LEU A 85 1.60 -2.23 24.00
N LEU A 86 2.45 -3.14 23.51
CA LEU A 86 2.21 -3.97 22.34
C LEU A 86 1.47 -5.26 22.73
N VAL A 87 0.20 -5.12 23.13
CA VAL A 87 -0.66 -6.27 23.51
C VAL A 87 -1.93 -6.34 22.67
N ASP A 88 -2.38 -7.56 22.37
CA ASP A 88 -3.63 -7.81 21.64
C ASP A 88 -4.87 -7.57 22.53
N GLY A 89 -6.07 -7.75 21.96
CA GLY A 89 -7.33 -7.65 22.70
C GLY A 89 -7.45 -8.64 23.87
N ARG A 90 -6.65 -9.71 23.90
CA ARG A 90 -6.60 -10.72 24.97
C ARG A 90 -5.47 -10.47 25.96
N GLY A 91 -4.70 -9.38 25.79
CA GLY A 91 -3.56 -9.04 26.65
C GLY A 91 -2.28 -9.82 26.36
N ARG A 92 -2.21 -10.56 25.25
CA ARG A 92 -0.99 -11.27 24.85
C ARG A 92 -0.04 -10.31 24.12
N PRO A 93 1.28 -10.44 24.31
CA PRO A 93 2.25 -9.59 23.60
C PRO A 93 2.20 -9.84 22.09
N VAL A 94 2.29 -8.75 21.32
CA VAL A 94 2.25 -8.73 19.86
C VAL A 94 3.60 -8.33 19.31
N ASN A 95 4.24 -9.24 18.58
CA ASN A 95 5.54 -8.99 17.95
C ASN A 95 5.42 -8.54 16.49
N ASP A 96 4.33 -8.90 15.81
CA ASP A 96 4.07 -8.59 14.40
C ASP A 96 3.42 -7.20 14.26
N ASP A 97 3.91 -6.38 13.33
CA ASP A 97 3.43 -5.03 13.09
C ASP A 97 2.05 -4.96 12.43
N PHE A 98 1.59 -6.04 11.81
CA PHE A 98 0.30 -6.12 11.12
C PHE A 98 -0.81 -6.70 12.00
N VAL A 99 -0.48 -7.25 13.17
CA VAL A 99 -1.46 -7.79 14.11
C VAL A 99 -2.10 -6.66 14.93
N ALA A 100 -3.43 -6.68 15.03
CA ALA A 100 -4.18 -5.68 15.78
C ALA A 100 -3.87 -5.73 17.28
N LEU A 101 -3.56 -4.56 17.85
CA LEU A 101 -3.40 -4.32 19.28
C LEU A 101 -4.76 -4.22 19.98
N ARG A 102 -4.76 -4.06 21.30
CA ARG A 102 -5.96 -3.87 22.14
C ARG A 102 -6.86 -2.70 21.70
N CYS A 103 -6.28 -1.71 21.03
CA CYS A 103 -7.03 -0.58 20.48
C CYS A 103 -7.74 -0.91 19.14
N GLY A 104 -7.52 -2.10 18.57
CA GLY A 104 -8.08 -2.52 17.28
C GLY A 104 -7.26 -2.06 16.06
N ARG A 105 -6.09 -1.44 16.29
CA ARG A 105 -5.15 -1.01 15.24
C ARG A 105 -3.85 -1.79 15.34
N SER A 106 -3.23 -2.06 14.20
CA SER A 106 -1.90 -2.64 14.11
C SER A 106 -0.82 -1.58 14.38
N VAL A 107 0.41 -1.99 14.67
CA VAL A 107 1.53 -1.04 14.81
C VAL A 107 1.77 -0.31 13.49
N HIS A 108 1.64 -1.02 12.37
CA HIS A 108 1.71 -0.45 11.03
C HIS A 108 0.69 0.68 10.82
N ASP A 109 -0.58 0.47 11.21
CA ASP A 109 -1.63 1.49 11.15
C ASP A 109 -1.29 2.72 12.00
N VAL A 110 -0.74 2.50 13.21
CA VAL A 110 -0.34 3.58 14.12
C VAL A 110 0.82 4.38 13.55
N ILE A 111 1.82 3.73 12.95
CA ILE A 111 2.94 4.40 12.27
C ILE A 111 2.41 5.26 11.11
N ALA A 112 1.56 4.71 10.24
CA ALA A 112 0.95 5.47 9.15
C ALA A 112 0.16 6.69 9.68
N MET A 113 -0.56 6.53 10.80
CA MET A 113 -1.26 7.64 11.46
C MET A 113 -0.30 8.73 11.96
N ILE A 114 0.83 8.35 12.55
CA ILE A 114 1.88 9.27 13.01
C ILE A 114 2.49 10.04 11.82
N VAL A 115 2.90 9.33 10.76
CA VAL A 115 3.47 9.95 9.54
C VAL A 115 2.49 10.95 8.93
N ARG A 116 1.21 10.58 8.79
CA ARG A 116 0.17 11.48 8.31
C ARG A 116 -0.03 12.70 9.21
N THR A 117 0.04 12.52 10.53
CA THR A 117 -0.12 13.64 11.48
C THR A 117 1.07 14.60 11.39
N HIS A 118 2.28 14.08 11.25
CA HIS A 118 3.49 14.87 11.00
C HIS A 118 3.38 15.66 9.69
N ALA A 119 2.98 15.00 8.60
CA ALA A 119 2.75 15.65 7.30
C ALA A 119 1.69 16.77 7.37
N LYS A 120 0.56 16.53 8.06
CA LYS A 120 -0.46 17.58 8.27
C LYS A 120 0.12 18.82 8.97
N ARG A 121 0.90 18.61 10.04
CA ARG A 121 1.54 19.71 10.79
C ARG A 121 2.54 20.47 9.91
N HIS A 122 3.39 19.73 9.18
CA HIS A 122 4.37 20.32 8.29
C HIS A 122 3.70 21.11 7.14
N PHE A 123 2.72 20.54 6.44
CA PHE A 123 2.00 21.24 5.38
C PHE A 123 1.23 22.46 5.88
N LYS A 124 0.65 22.39 7.08
CA LYS A 124 0.02 23.57 7.72
C LYS A 124 1.05 24.70 7.92
N ALA A 125 2.23 24.37 8.43
CA ALA A 125 3.30 25.34 8.69
C ALA A 125 3.90 25.92 7.38
N THR A 126 4.15 25.07 6.38
CA THR A 126 4.88 25.45 5.16
C THR A 126 3.97 26.04 4.08
N LEU A 127 2.78 25.45 3.86
CA LEU A 127 1.87 25.85 2.77
C LEU A 127 0.76 26.80 3.20
N GLY A 128 0.48 26.84 4.51
CA GLY A 128 -0.63 27.58 5.09
C GLY A 128 -2.01 26.93 4.87
N GLY A 129 -2.95 27.32 5.72
CA GLY A 129 -4.34 26.80 5.72
C GLY A 129 -4.53 25.52 6.53
N ASP A 130 -5.79 25.09 6.67
CA ASP A 130 -6.13 23.88 7.42
C ASP A 130 -5.94 22.62 6.57
N PRO A 131 -5.05 21.67 6.94
CA PRO A 131 -4.82 20.43 6.20
C PRO A 131 -6.04 19.49 6.19
N ASN A 132 -7.06 19.73 7.02
CA ASN A 132 -8.33 18.99 6.97
C ASN A 132 -9.38 19.65 6.06
N ASN A 133 -9.11 20.85 5.56
CA ASN A 133 -9.98 21.56 4.62
C ASN A 133 -9.45 21.41 3.18
N PRO A 134 -10.10 20.63 2.30
CA PRO A 134 -9.67 20.43 0.91
C PRO A 134 -9.60 21.69 0.06
N ALA A 135 -10.21 22.81 0.49
CA ALA A 135 -10.09 24.08 -0.22
C ALA A 135 -8.75 24.79 0.06
N SER A 136 -8.09 24.47 1.18
CA SER A 136 -6.83 25.11 1.56
C SER A 136 -5.64 24.55 0.77
N ARG A 137 -4.53 25.28 0.71
CA ARG A 137 -3.29 24.80 0.04
C ARG A 137 -2.76 23.53 0.71
N ALA A 138 -2.63 23.55 2.04
CA ALA A 138 -2.23 22.39 2.82
C ALA A 138 -3.19 21.21 2.67
N GLY A 139 -4.50 21.47 2.61
CA GLY A 139 -5.53 20.43 2.49
C GLY A 139 -5.54 19.75 1.13
N ARG A 140 -5.38 20.50 0.03
CA ARG A 140 -5.23 19.91 -1.32
C ARG A 140 -4.00 19.03 -1.42
N MET A 141 -2.86 19.53 -0.93
CA MET A 141 -1.61 18.77 -0.90
C MET A 141 -1.76 17.50 -0.08
N TYR A 142 -2.31 17.61 1.13
CA TYR A 142 -2.54 16.45 2.00
C TYR A 142 -3.49 15.43 1.36
N GLN A 143 -4.60 15.87 0.75
CA GLN A 143 -5.55 14.98 0.08
C GLN A 143 -4.90 14.20 -1.06
N ALA A 144 -3.99 14.83 -1.81
CA ALA A 144 -3.31 14.17 -2.93
C ALA A 144 -2.31 13.09 -2.49
N ILE A 145 -1.74 13.18 -1.28
CA ILE A 145 -0.65 12.31 -0.83
C ILE A 145 -1.01 11.39 0.35
N ASN A 146 -2.11 11.63 1.06
CA ASN A 146 -2.41 10.95 2.33
C ASN A 146 -2.52 9.41 2.22
N GLU A 147 -2.96 8.89 1.08
CA GLU A 147 -3.08 7.46 0.80
C GLU A 147 -1.70 6.81 0.66
N TYR A 148 -0.70 7.59 0.26
CA TYR A 148 0.68 7.12 0.06
C TYR A 148 1.56 7.33 1.31
N LEU A 149 1.10 8.06 2.33
CA LEU A 149 1.83 8.23 3.60
C LEU A 149 1.55 7.06 4.55
N ILE A 150 2.20 5.92 4.30
CA ILE A 150 1.96 4.64 4.98
C ILE A 150 3.20 4.05 5.66
N HIS A 151 4.39 4.57 5.37
CA HIS A 151 5.64 4.02 5.85
C HIS A 151 6.45 5.06 6.64
N ASP A 152 7.23 4.58 7.60
CA ASP A 152 8.07 5.41 8.46
C ASP A 152 9.29 6.02 7.74
N TRP A 153 9.80 5.36 6.70
CA TRP A 153 10.90 5.89 5.90
C TRP A 153 10.51 7.20 5.18
N GLN A 154 9.21 7.51 5.09
CA GLN A 154 8.70 8.74 4.50
C GLN A 154 8.80 9.95 5.43
N VAL A 155 9.00 9.75 6.73
CA VAL A 155 9.13 10.87 7.70
C VAL A 155 10.17 11.91 7.26
N PRO A 156 11.43 11.54 6.95
CA PRO A 156 12.43 12.51 6.48
C PRO A 156 12.10 13.12 5.11
N LEU A 157 11.19 12.53 4.33
CA LEU A 157 10.79 13.04 3.01
C LEU A 157 9.65 14.06 3.06
N VAL A 158 8.94 14.15 4.19
CA VAL A 158 7.80 15.08 4.36
C VAL A 158 8.16 16.53 4.01
N PRO A 159 9.32 17.08 4.46
CA PRO A 159 9.74 18.43 4.07
C PRO A 159 9.92 18.61 2.57
N HIS A 160 10.29 17.56 1.84
CA HIS A 160 10.52 17.57 0.39
C HIS A 160 9.23 17.38 -0.42
N TYR A 161 8.15 16.90 0.21
CA TYR A 161 6.85 16.87 -0.45
C TYR A 161 6.24 18.26 -0.55
N ALA A 162 6.39 19.14 0.43
CA ALA A 162 5.70 20.44 0.44
C ALA A 162 6.04 21.34 -0.78
N PRO A 163 7.29 21.40 -1.27
CA PRO A 163 7.64 22.17 -2.46
C PRO A 163 7.11 21.61 -3.78
N LEU A 164 6.69 20.33 -3.83
CA LEU A 164 6.24 19.71 -5.07
C LEU A 164 4.95 20.36 -5.59
N PRO A 165 4.86 20.64 -6.91
CA PRO A 165 3.60 21.07 -7.51
C PRO A 165 2.51 20.02 -7.36
N LEU A 166 1.30 20.45 -6.99
CA LEU A 166 0.16 19.56 -6.73
C LEU A 166 -0.14 18.60 -7.89
N HIS A 167 -0.11 19.12 -9.13
CA HIS A 167 -0.36 18.30 -10.33
C HIS A 167 0.68 17.18 -10.49
N LYS A 168 1.93 17.42 -10.07
CA LYS A 168 3.00 16.43 -10.15
C LYS A 168 2.81 15.33 -9.12
N VAL A 169 2.37 15.67 -7.91
CA VAL A 169 2.02 14.70 -6.86
C VAL A 169 0.89 13.77 -7.34
N GLN A 170 -0.13 14.35 -7.97
CA GLN A 170 -1.25 13.58 -8.55
C GLN A 170 -0.83 12.69 -9.72
N GLU A 171 0.06 13.18 -10.59
CA GLU A 171 0.63 12.42 -11.71
C GLU A 171 1.47 11.23 -11.22
N MET A 172 2.28 11.43 -10.18
CA MET A 172 3.11 10.35 -9.62
C MET A 172 2.26 9.28 -8.92
N GLY A 173 1.21 9.69 -8.19
CA GLY A 173 0.31 8.78 -7.51
C GLY A 173 1.05 7.71 -6.68
N PRO A 174 0.78 6.40 -6.87
CA PRO A 174 1.46 5.32 -6.15
C PRO A 174 2.99 5.28 -6.33
N ARG A 175 3.54 5.81 -7.44
CA ARG A 175 5.00 5.82 -7.69
C ARG A 175 5.77 6.67 -6.68
N LEU A 176 5.09 7.51 -5.90
CA LEU A 176 5.68 8.19 -4.74
C LEU A 176 6.25 7.20 -3.71
N LEU A 177 5.73 5.97 -3.64
CA LEU A 177 6.21 4.92 -2.74
C LEU A 177 7.57 4.33 -3.18
N ASP A 178 7.96 4.54 -4.44
CA ASP A 178 9.22 4.04 -4.99
C ASP A 178 10.39 4.98 -4.69
N ILE A 179 10.11 6.24 -4.36
CA ILE A 179 11.12 7.28 -4.13
C ILE A 179 11.49 7.28 -2.65
N ARG A 180 12.73 6.88 -2.30
CA ARG A 180 13.19 6.81 -0.91
C ARG A 180 14.20 7.90 -0.54
N GLU A 181 14.71 8.61 -1.54
CA GLU A 181 15.76 9.60 -1.42
C GLU A 181 15.20 11.02 -1.62
N ALA A 182 15.56 11.93 -0.71
CA ALA A 182 15.15 13.33 -0.79
C ALA A 182 15.64 14.03 -2.07
N GLU A 183 16.87 13.71 -2.49
CA GLU A 183 17.50 14.28 -3.69
C GLU A 183 16.67 14.07 -4.96
N ILE A 184 15.97 12.93 -5.06
CA ILE A 184 15.11 12.63 -6.20
C ILE A 184 13.88 13.54 -6.18
N LEU A 185 13.26 13.78 -5.02
CA LEU A 185 12.11 14.68 -4.88
C LEU A 185 12.51 16.13 -5.18
N ASP A 186 13.69 16.54 -4.74
CA ASP A 186 14.23 17.87 -5.02
C ASP A 186 14.52 18.05 -6.51
N ALA A 187 15.10 17.05 -7.18
CA ALA A 187 15.32 17.05 -8.62
C ALA A 187 14.00 17.12 -9.41
N ILE A 188 12.98 16.37 -9.00
CA ILE A 188 11.64 16.42 -9.61
C ILE A 188 11.02 17.82 -9.43
N THR A 189 11.16 18.40 -8.24
CA THR A 189 10.66 19.76 -7.95
C THR A 189 11.35 20.79 -8.83
N ALA A 190 12.68 20.74 -8.93
CA ALA A 190 13.46 21.63 -9.77
C ALA A 190 13.07 21.51 -11.25
N ALA A 191 12.94 20.28 -11.77
CA ALA A 191 12.54 20.03 -13.15
C ALA A 191 11.12 20.56 -13.45
N ALA A 192 10.16 20.32 -12.55
CA ALA A 192 8.79 20.78 -12.73
C ALA A 192 8.68 22.32 -12.74
N ASN A 193 9.46 23.00 -11.89
CA ASN A 193 9.51 24.45 -11.85
C ASN A 193 10.20 25.04 -13.09
N ALA A 194 11.25 24.39 -13.60
CA ALA A 194 11.94 24.82 -14.83
C ALA A 194 11.04 24.74 -16.06
N SER A 195 10.20 23.71 -16.18
CA SER A 195 9.22 23.58 -17.29
C SER A 195 8.15 24.68 -17.28
N HIS A 196 7.88 25.29 -16.13
CA HIS A 196 6.93 26.39 -16.00
C HIS A 196 7.55 27.77 -16.28
N ALA A 197 8.88 27.89 -16.26
CA ALA A 197 9.60 29.15 -16.36
C ALA A 197 10.04 29.51 -17.79
N LEU A 198 9.86 28.62 -18.78
CA LEU A 198 10.16 28.96 -20.17
C LEU A 198 9.07 29.89 -20.73
N PRO A 199 9.40 31.14 -21.12
CA PRO A 199 8.49 31.95 -21.89
C PRO A 199 8.24 31.25 -23.22
N MET A 200 6.96 31.12 -23.59
CA MET A 200 6.54 30.67 -24.92
C MET A 200 7.44 31.34 -25.98
N PRO A 201 8.24 30.58 -26.74
CA PRO A 201 9.07 31.17 -27.77
C PRO A 201 8.12 31.74 -28.83
N MET A 202 8.20 33.06 -29.00
CA MET A 202 7.72 33.74 -30.21
C MET A 202 8.17 32.92 -31.42
N SER A 203 7.23 32.62 -32.31
CA SER A 203 7.41 31.78 -33.49
C SER A 203 8.68 32.13 -34.25
N MET A 204 9.70 31.27 -34.13
CA MET A 204 10.84 31.30 -35.04
C MET A 204 10.50 30.50 -36.29
N PRO A 205 10.94 30.95 -37.49
CA PRO A 205 10.68 30.25 -38.74
C PRO A 205 11.46 28.94 -38.79
N VAL A 206 10.72 27.87 -39.12
CA VAL A 206 11.20 26.49 -39.27
C VAL A 206 12.18 26.39 -40.46
N PRO A 207 13.46 26.03 -40.27
CA PRO A 207 14.31 25.61 -41.38
C PRO A 207 13.93 24.19 -41.87
N PRO A 208 14.01 23.90 -43.18
CA PRO A 208 13.65 22.60 -43.73
C PRO A 208 14.63 21.50 -43.31
N PRO A 209 14.17 20.24 -43.16
CA PRO A 209 14.98 19.14 -42.68
C PRO A 209 16.01 18.67 -43.72
N PRO A 210 17.28 18.43 -43.34
CA PRO A 210 18.24 17.74 -44.20
C PRO A 210 17.84 16.26 -44.34
N SER A 211 17.74 15.81 -45.58
CA SER A 211 17.49 14.43 -45.96
C SER A 211 18.78 13.62 -45.85
N THR A 212 18.91 12.73 -44.87
CA THR A 212 19.53 11.39 -44.97
C THR A 212 19.86 10.81 -43.58
N PRO A 213 19.36 9.62 -43.22
CA PRO A 213 19.86 8.89 -42.06
C PRO A 213 21.18 8.15 -42.40
N PRO A 214 22.19 8.16 -41.52
CA PRO A 214 23.38 7.33 -41.67
C PRO A 214 23.09 5.85 -41.40
N PRO A 215 23.85 4.92 -42.02
CA PRO A 215 23.63 3.48 -41.89
C PRO A 215 24.03 2.94 -40.51
N LEU A 216 23.20 2.02 -39.99
CA LEU A 216 23.39 1.30 -38.73
C LEU A 216 24.54 0.28 -38.80
N PRO A 217 25.29 0.05 -37.70
CA PRO A 217 26.31 -1.00 -37.62
C PRO A 217 25.72 -2.41 -37.48
N PRO A 218 26.48 -3.46 -37.85
CA PRO A 218 26.01 -4.85 -37.85
C PRO A 218 25.81 -5.44 -36.44
N ARG A 219 24.75 -6.25 -36.35
CA ARG A 219 24.27 -6.99 -35.17
C ARG A 219 25.21 -8.15 -34.85
N PHE A 220 25.78 -8.16 -33.63
CA PHE A 220 26.54 -9.31 -33.11
C PHE A 220 25.58 -10.45 -32.72
N GLU A 221 25.76 -11.62 -33.33
CA GLU A 221 25.16 -12.88 -32.88
C GLU A 221 25.92 -13.40 -31.66
N VAL A 222 25.21 -13.53 -30.53
CA VAL A 222 25.73 -14.17 -29.32
C VAL A 222 25.48 -15.68 -29.44
N ARG A 223 26.58 -16.43 -29.50
CA ARG A 223 26.64 -17.89 -29.57
C ARG A 223 26.27 -18.49 -28.20
N ALA A 224 25.26 -19.35 -28.17
CA ALA A 224 24.88 -20.10 -26.96
C ALA A 224 25.95 -21.14 -26.61
N ALA A 225 26.33 -21.22 -25.34
CA ALA A 225 27.22 -22.24 -24.80
C ALA A 225 26.40 -23.39 -24.19
N ASP A 226 26.72 -24.61 -24.61
CA ASP A 226 26.21 -25.86 -24.07
C ASP A 226 26.60 -26.05 -22.60
N SER A 227 25.69 -26.57 -21.78
CA SER A 227 25.97 -27.09 -20.44
C SER A 227 25.64 -28.58 -20.35
N PRO A 228 26.51 -29.41 -19.74
CA PRO A 228 26.38 -30.85 -19.76
C PRO A 228 25.46 -31.39 -18.65
N MET A 229 24.78 -32.48 -19.00
CA MET A 229 24.02 -33.35 -18.11
C MET A 229 24.90 -34.05 -17.06
N GLY A 230 24.43 -34.12 -15.82
CA GLY A 230 24.94 -35.01 -14.79
C GLY A 230 23.82 -35.47 -13.88
N ALA A 231 23.36 -36.72 -14.07
CA ALA A 231 22.35 -37.38 -13.26
C ALA A 231 23.01 -38.30 -12.21
N GLY A 232 22.49 -38.29 -10.98
CA GLY A 232 22.79 -39.29 -9.96
C GLY A 232 21.62 -39.39 -8.96
N PRO A 233 21.13 -40.60 -8.63
CA PRO A 233 19.98 -40.77 -7.72
C PRO A 233 20.45 -40.84 -6.27
N SER A 234 20.00 -39.90 -5.43
CA SER A 234 20.22 -39.95 -3.98
C SER A 234 18.87 -40.13 -3.28
N ARG A 235 18.65 -41.33 -2.72
CA ARG A 235 17.52 -41.67 -1.87
C ARG A 235 17.80 -41.23 -0.43
N ASN A 236 16.76 -40.72 0.23
CA ASN A 236 16.67 -40.31 1.65
C ASN A 236 17.21 -38.92 1.99
N ARG A 237 16.57 -37.88 1.46
CA ARG A 237 16.63 -36.52 2.01
C ARG A 237 15.26 -36.17 2.64
N PRO A 238 15.21 -35.62 3.87
CA PRO A 238 13.98 -35.07 4.44
C PRO A 238 13.40 -33.98 3.50
N PRO A 239 12.08 -33.71 3.54
CA PRO A 239 11.42 -32.79 2.60
C PRO A 239 12.13 -31.45 2.64
N MET A 240 12.86 -31.15 1.57
CA MET A 240 13.58 -29.91 1.39
C MET A 240 12.54 -28.78 1.29
N PRO A 241 12.74 -27.61 1.93
CA PRO A 241 11.89 -26.46 1.68
C PRO A 241 11.84 -26.21 0.18
N GLU A 242 10.62 -26.10 -0.36
CA GLU A 242 10.36 -26.02 -1.80
C GLU A 242 11.30 -25.01 -2.45
N ALA A 243 12.04 -25.46 -3.46
CA ALA A 243 13.03 -24.65 -4.14
C ALA A 243 12.35 -23.45 -4.81
N ARG A 244 12.54 -22.27 -4.21
CA ARG A 244 12.12 -20.98 -4.77
C ARG A 244 12.65 -20.88 -6.20
N PRO A 245 11.79 -20.65 -7.21
CA PRO A 245 12.28 -20.46 -8.57
C PRO A 245 13.13 -19.19 -8.64
N ALA A 246 14.26 -19.25 -9.34
CA ALA A 246 15.07 -18.09 -9.70
C ALA A 246 14.34 -17.31 -10.80
N GLY A 247 13.33 -16.53 -10.39
CA GLY A 247 12.49 -15.73 -11.28
C GLY A 247 12.90 -14.27 -11.34
N THR A 248 12.15 -13.47 -12.09
CA THR A 248 12.25 -12.01 -12.01
C THR A 248 11.79 -11.51 -10.63
N PRO A 249 12.20 -10.31 -10.16
CA PRO A 249 11.74 -9.76 -8.88
C PRO A 249 10.20 -9.72 -8.74
N GLN A 250 9.49 -9.54 -9.87
CA GLN A 250 8.03 -9.55 -9.87
C GLN A 250 7.44 -10.96 -9.71
N GLU A 251 8.10 -11.99 -10.25
CA GLU A 251 7.72 -13.39 -10.00
C GLU A 251 7.96 -13.77 -8.54
N GLU A 252 9.09 -13.37 -7.95
CA GLU A 252 9.37 -13.60 -6.53
C GLU A 252 8.32 -12.96 -5.63
N PHE A 253 7.93 -11.71 -5.93
CA PHE A 253 6.88 -11.00 -5.23
C PHE A 253 5.54 -11.76 -5.25
N TRP A 254 5.09 -12.22 -6.43
CA TRP A 254 3.83 -12.96 -6.54
C TRP A 254 3.91 -14.35 -5.95
N TRP A 255 5.08 -15.00 -6.01
CA TRP A 255 5.33 -16.26 -5.35
C TRP A 255 5.11 -16.15 -3.84
N ASP A 256 5.71 -15.13 -3.21
CA ASP A 256 5.54 -14.88 -1.78
C ASP A 256 4.09 -14.58 -1.41
N ALA A 257 3.40 -13.75 -2.22
CA ALA A 257 2.00 -13.43 -1.99
C ALA A 257 1.09 -14.67 -2.10
N LEU A 258 1.35 -15.58 -3.04
CA LEU A 258 0.52 -16.77 -3.27
C LEU A 258 0.82 -17.93 -2.31
N THR A 259 2.01 -17.93 -1.69
CA THR A 259 2.44 -18.90 -0.67
C THR A 259 2.11 -18.45 0.75
N ASP A 260 1.67 -17.20 0.95
CA ASP A 260 1.18 -16.72 2.23
C ASP A 260 0.07 -17.61 2.80
N ARG A 261 0.11 -17.87 4.11
CA ARG A 261 -0.82 -18.78 4.80
C ARG A 261 -2.28 -18.37 4.63
N SER A 262 -2.57 -17.07 4.62
CA SER A 262 -3.95 -16.57 4.49
C SER A 262 -4.48 -16.79 3.07
N VAL A 263 -3.63 -16.62 2.05
CA VAL A 263 -3.97 -16.84 0.65
C VAL A 263 -4.11 -18.33 0.34
N VAL A 264 -3.21 -19.16 0.85
CA VAL A 264 -3.30 -20.64 0.74
C VAL A 264 -4.56 -21.17 1.43
N ALA A 265 -4.97 -20.60 2.57
CA ALA A 265 -6.21 -21.00 3.24
C ALA A 265 -7.49 -20.71 2.42
N VAL A 266 -7.44 -19.77 1.47
CA VAL A 266 -8.56 -19.41 0.60
C VAL A 266 -8.52 -20.18 -0.72
N LEU A 267 -7.37 -20.18 -1.38
CA LEU A 267 -7.20 -20.77 -2.71
C LEU A 267 -6.91 -22.28 -2.68
N GLY A 268 -6.60 -22.84 -1.51
CA GLY A 268 -6.14 -24.21 -1.35
C GLY A 268 -4.66 -24.41 -1.71
N SER A 269 -4.15 -25.59 -1.37
CA SER A 269 -2.83 -26.06 -1.81
C SER A 269 -2.84 -26.31 -3.32
N ARG A 270 -1.83 -25.80 -4.02
CA ARG A 270 -1.68 -25.91 -5.48
C ARG A 270 -0.41 -26.68 -5.81
N GLY A 271 -0.41 -27.37 -6.95
CA GLY A 271 0.80 -28.04 -7.42
C GLY A 271 1.89 -27.04 -7.82
N ASN A 272 3.16 -27.43 -7.69
CA ASN A 272 4.29 -26.53 -8.02
C ASN A 272 4.25 -26.00 -9.46
N ASN A 273 3.82 -26.82 -10.43
CA ASN A 273 3.68 -26.39 -11.82
C ASN A 273 2.58 -25.34 -11.98
N GLU A 274 1.41 -25.57 -11.37
CA GLU A 274 0.29 -24.62 -11.38
C GLU A 274 0.69 -23.29 -10.71
N MET A 275 1.40 -23.36 -9.58
CA MET A 275 1.90 -22.15 -8.90
C MET A 275 2.81 -21.33 -9.80
N ARG A 276 3.77 -21.98 -10.49
CA ARG A 276 4.68 -21.30 -11.42
C ARG A 276 3.94 -20.66 -12.59
N GLU A 277 2.92 -21.33 -13.13
CA GLU A 277 2.11 -20.77 -14.22
C GLU A 277 1.32 -19.53 -13.79
N ILE A 278 0.70 -19.57 -12.61
CA ILE A 278 -0.03 -18.42 -12.05
C ILE A 278 0.96 -17.27 -11.80
N VAL A 279 2.11 -17.54 -11.18
CA VAL A 279 3.13 -16.52 -10.90
C VAL A 279 3.63 -15.85 -12.18
N ALA A 280 3.96 -16.63 -13.21
CA ALA A 280 4.39 -16.09 -14.50
C ALA A 280 3.29 -15.23 -15.15
N ALA A 281 2.03 -15.65 -15.09
CA ALA A 281 0.90 -14.88 -15.61
C ALA A 281 0.67 -13.57 -14.84
N LEU A 282 0.81 -13.60 -13.51
CA LEU A 282 0.69 -12.41 -12.65
C LEU A 282 1.89 -11.45 -12.81
N ALA A 283 3.06 -11.96 -13.14
CA ALA A 283 4.22 -11.15 -13.49
C ALA A 283 4.02 -10.40 -14.83
N GLY A 284 3.27 -10.98 -15.77
CA GLY A 284 2.95 -10.37 -17.07
C GLY A 284 1.71 -9.45 -17.10
N LEU A 285 1.20 -8.99 -15.95
CA LEU A 285 0.01 -8.13 -15.91
C LEU A 285 0.29 -6.74 -16.49
N ASN A 286 -0.64 -6.27 -17.32
CA ASN A 286 -0.63 -4.93 -17.88
C ASN A 286 -0.78 -3.84 -16.80
N GLU A 287 -0.19 -2.67 -17.00
CA GLU A 287 -0.29 -1.50 -16.11
C GLU A 287 -1.75 -1.06 -15.84
N THR A 288 -2.65 -1.25 -16.80
CA THR A 288 -4.09 -0.97 -16.64
C THR A 288 -4.71 -1.82 -15.54
N VAL A 289 -4.27 -3.06 -15.36
CA VAL A 289 -4.73 -3.94 -14.27
C VAL A 289 -4.35 -3.34 -12.92
N ARG A 290 -3.11 -2.85 -12.80
CA ARG A 290 -2.62 -2.24 -11.57
C ARG A 290 -3.36 -0.95 -11.24
N ALA A 291 -3.54 -0.08 -12.24
CA ALA A 291 -4.24 1.19 -12.06
C ALA A 291 -5.72 1.01 -11.71
N GLU A 292 -6.45 0.21 -12.49
CA GLU A 292 -7.91 0.12 -12.38
C GLU A 292 -8.36 -0.88 -11.32
N LEU A 293 -7.73 -2.07 -11.24
CA LEU A 293 -8.15 -3.10 -10.30
C LEU A 293 -7.44 -2.97 -8.96
N PHE A 294 -6.12 -2.74 -8.93
CA PHE A 294 -5.41 -2.73 -7.65
C PHE A 294 -5.57 -1.38 -6.95
N ALA A 295 -5.18 -0.29 -7.62
CA ALA A 295 -5.33 1.05 -7.05
C ALA A 295 -6.80 1.49 -7.01
N GLY A 296 -7.55 1.32 -8.12
CA GLY A 296 -8.94 1.75 -8.22
C GLY A 296 -9.92 1.08 -7.24
N LEU A 297 -9.64 -0.16 -6.81
CA LEU A 297 -10.40 -0.85 -5.76
C LEU A 297 -9.69 -0.85 -4.40
N SER A 298 -8.48 -0.28 -4.32
CA SER A 298 -7.62 -0.27 -3.14
C SER A 298 -7.38 -1.67 -2.56
N LEU A 299 -7.13 -2.66 -3.42
CA LEU A 299 -6.86 -4.03 -2.96
C LEU A 299 -5.48 -4.11 -2.31
N THR A 300 -5.39 -4.84 -1.20
CA THR A 300 -4.09 -5.24 -0.66
C THR A 300 -3.41 -6.26 -1.59
N THR A 301 -2.11 -6.45 -1.45
CA THR A 301 -1.34 -7.44 -2.23
C THR A 301 -1.97 -8.84 -2.17
N TYR A 302 -2.39 -9.30 -0.99
CA TYR A 302 -3.00 -10.61 -0.82
C TYR A 302 -4.39 -10.71 -1.46
N GLN A 303 -5.20 -9.64 -1.37
CA GLN A 303 -6.50 -9.59 -2.03
C GLN A 303 -6.33 -9.60 -3.55
N ALA A 304 -5.37 -8.83 -4.08
CA ALA A 304 -5.03 -8.84 -5.50
C ALA A 304 -4.57 -10.23 -5.95
N ALA A 305 -3.70 -10.91 -5.19
CA ALA A 305 -3.26 -12.27 -5.48
C ALA A 305 -4.44 -13.26 -5.55
N VAL A 306 -5.37 -13.21 -4.58
CA VAL A 306 -6.58 -14.04 -4.58
C VAL A 306 -7.48 -13.73 -5.78
N CYS A 307 -7.72 -12.45 -6.07
CA CYS A 307 -8.53 -12.03 -7.21
C CYS A 307 -7.95 -12.53 -8.54
N MET A 308 -6.66 -12.30 -8.77
CA MET A 308 -6.01 -12.65 -10.04
C MET A 308 -5.84 -14.16 -10.19
N ALA A 309 -5.51 -14.90 -9.13
CA ALA A 309 -5.46 -16.36 -9.19
C ALA A 309 -6.85 -16.97 -9.45
N THR A 310 -7.91 -16.40 -8.87
CA THR A 310 -9.29 -16.84 -9.14
C THR A 310 -9.66 -16.57 -10.60
N ALA A 311 -9.33 -15.38 -11.13
CA ALA A 311 -9.57 -15.05 -12.52
C ALA A 311 -8.78 -15.96 -13.48
N PHE A 312 -7.52 -16.28 -13.15
CA PHE A 312 -6.69 -17.22 -13.92
C PHE A 312 -7.34 -18.60 -13.98
N LYS A 313 -7.83 -19.11 -12.85
CA LYS A 313 -8.53 -20.40 -12.77
C LYS A 313 -9.83 -20.40 -13.58
N ALA A 314 -10.60 -19.31 -13.53
CA ALA A 314 -11.90 -19.21 -14.20
C ALA A 314 -11.78 -19.07 -15.73
N LEU A 315 -10.79 -18.32 -16.22
CA LEU A 315 -10.61 -18.05 -17.64
C LEU A 315 -9.66 -19.03 -18.34
N GLY A 316 -8.82 -19.72 -17.56
CA GLY A 316 -7.67 -20.46 -18.07
C GLY A 316 -6.56 -19.55 -18.59
N ARG A 317 -5.38 -20.13 -18.85
CA ARG A 317 -4.16 -19.40 -19.22
C ARG A 317 -4.33 -18.48 -20.44
N ALA A 318 -4.94 -18.99 -21.51
CA ALA A 318 -5.11 -18.23 -22.75
C ALA A 318 -6.08 -17.06 -22.59
N GLY A 319 -7.23 -17.30 -21.94
CA GLY A 319 -8.24 -16.27 -21.67
C GLY A 319 -7.70 -15.19 -20.73
N PHE A 320 -6.99 -15.61 -19.68
CA PHE A 320 -6.36 -14.70 -18.73
C PHE A 320 -5.32 -13.80 -19.42
N ASN A 321 -4.39 -14.37 -20.19
CA ASN A 321 -3.37 -13.58 -20.88
C ASN A 321 -3.96 -12.66 -21.95
N SER A 322 -5.02 -13.09 -22.65
CA SER A 322 -5.71 -12.24 -23.63
C SER A 322 -6.42 -11.04 -22.97
N MET A 323 -6.90 -11.20 -21.75
CA MET A 323 -7.63 -10.15 -21.03
C MET A 323 -6.69 -9.23 -20.25
N PHE A 324 -5.76 -9.80 -19.48
CA PHE A 324 -4.94 -9.11 -18.47
C PHE A 324 -3.46 -8.97 -18.81
N GLY A 325 -2.96 -9.72 -19.79
CA GLY A 325 -1.55 -9.72 -20.20
C GLY A 325 -1.17 -8.52 -21.07
N GLU A 326 -0.05 -8.61 -21.79
CA GLU A 326 0.38 -7.62 -22.78
C GLU A 326 0.36 -8.23 -24.20
N PRO A 327 -0.38 -7.66 -25.19
CA PRO A 327 -1.31 -6.53 -25.11
C PRO A 327 -2.72 -6.97 -24.68
N GLY A 328 -3.12 -6.68 -23.44
CA GLY A 328 -4.42 -7.02 -22.87
C GLY A 328 -5.56 -6.16 -23.40
N LYS A 329 -6.74 -6.26 -22.77
CA LYS A 329 -7.95 -5.54 -23.20
C LYS A 329 -8.37 -4.48 -22.17
N PRO A 330 -7.81 -3.25 -22.23
CA PRO A 330 -8.02 -2.23 -21.19
C PRO A 330 -9.49 -1.87 -20.99
N ALA A 331 -10.28 -1.80 -22.06
CA ALA A 331 -11.72 -1.52 -21.97
C ALA A 331 -12.47 -2.60 -21.15
N GLN A 332 -12.08 -3.88 -21.28
CA GLN A 332 -12.68 -4.97 -20.51
C GLN A 332 -12.23 -4.95 -19.05
N ILE A 333 -10.98 -4.57 -18.79
CA ILE A 333 -10.45 -4.41 -17.42
C ILE A 333 -11.20 -3.29 -16.68
N ILE A 334 -11.42 -2.14 -17.34
CA ILE A 334 -12.20 -1.02 -16.77
C ILE A 334 -13.64 -1.44 -16.48
N ALA A 335 -14.28 -2.17 -17.41
CA ALA A 335 -15.64 -2.68 -17.22
C ALA A 335 -15.70 -3.65 -16.03
N LEU A 336 -14.75 -4.57 -15.93
CA LEU A 336 -14.61 -5.49 -14.80
C LEU A 336 -14.41 -4.75 -13.48
N GLY A 337 -13.53 -3.73 -13.44
CA GLY A 337 -13.31 -2.91 -12.25
C GLY A 337 -14.58 -2.23 -11.76
N ARG A 338 -15.39 -1.66 -12.67
CA ARG A 338 -16.70 -1.08 -12.33
C ARG A 338 -17.67 -2.12 -11.76
N GLN A 339 -17.67 -3.33 -12.32
CA GLN A 339 -18.54 -4.40 -11.87
C GLN A 339 -18.13 -4.97 -10.50
N MET A 340 -16.82 -5.12 -10.27
CA MET A 340 -16.25 -5.48 -8.98
C MET A 340 -16.63 -4.44 -7.92
N LYS A 341 -16.51 -3.15 -8.24
CA LYS A 341 -16.95 -2.05 -7.37
C LYS A 341 -18.45 -2.09 -7.08
N LYS A 342 -19.29 -2.36 -8.09
CA LYS A 342 -20.75 -2.54 -7.92
C LYS A 342 -21.09 -3.70 -6.98
N ARG A 343 -20.26 -4.74 -6.96
CA ARG A 343 -20.38 -5.89 -6.03
C ARG A 343 -19.80 -5.63 -4.65
N GLY A 344 -19.31 -4.41 -4.37
CA GLY A 344 -18.75 -4.03 -3.08
C GLY A 344 -17.33 -4.55 -2.84
N ILE A 345 -16.63 -4.99 -3.89
CA ILE A 345 -15.24 -5.44 -3.76
C ILE A 345 -14.33 -4.21 -3.57
N GLY A 346 -13.45 -4.29 -2.57
CA GLY A 346 -12.42 -3.29 -2.27
C GLY A 346 -11.61 -3.66 -1.02
N SER A 347 -10.83 -2.72 -0.48
CA SER A 347 -9.92 -2.93 0.67
C SER A 347 -10.54 -3.64 1.88
N ARG A 348 -11.84 -3.45 2.14
CA ARG A 348 -12.57 -4.04 3.27
C ARG A 348 -13.14 -5.45 3.02
N THR A 349 -12.98 -5.97 1.81
CA THR A 349 -13.56 -7.28 1.45
C THR A 349 -12.75 -8.39 2.09
N GLU A 350 -13.41 -9.32 2.78
CA GLU A 350 -12.73 -10.46 3.37
C GLU A 350 -12.12 -11.37 2.30
N LEU A 351 -10.88 -11.82 2.52
CA LEU A 351 -10.14 -12.69 1.60
C LEU A 351 -10.95 -13.93 1.18
N ARG A 352 -11.71 -14.53 2.10
CA ARG A 352 -12.52 -15.74 1.85
C ARG A 352 -13.71 -15.50 0.91
N ALA A 353 -14.23 -14.28 0.86
CA ALA A 353 -15.38 -13.93 0.02
C ALA A 353 -14.96 -13.56 -1.40
N LEU A 354 -13.69 -13.16 -1.60
CA LEU A 354 -13.19 -12.67 -2.88
C LEU A 354 -13.39 -13.63 -4.05
N PRO A 355 -13.11 -14.95 -3.96
CA PRO A 355 -13.26 -15.83 -5.11
C PRO A 355 -14.69 -15.83 -5.68
N ALA A 356 -15.70 -15.93 -4.81
CA ALA A 356 -17.10 -15.92 -5.22
C ALA A 356 -17.52 -14.58 -5.86
N HIS A 357 -17.04 -13.46 -5.32
CA HIS A 357 -17.34 -12.14 -5.89
C HIS A 357 -16.66 -11.91 -7.25
N VAL A 358 -15.41 -12.36 -7.39
CA VAL A 358 -14.64 -12.25 -8.64
C VAL A 358 -15.23 -13.12 -9.73
N GLU A 359 -15.56 -14.39 -9.43
CA GLU A 359 -16.26 -15.26 -10.39
C GLU A 359 -17.61 -14.69 -10.82
N GLY A 360 -18.36 -14.10 -9.88
CA GLY A 360 -19.60 -13.41 -10.19
C GLY A 360 -19.41 -12.17 -11.06
N ALA A 361 -18.29 -11.46 -10.92
CA ALA A 361 -17.95 -10.34 -11.79
C ALA A 361 -17.54 -10.82 -13.19
N LEU A 362 -16.78 -11.91 -13.32
CA LEU A 362 -16.36 -12.41 -14.63
C LEU A 362 -17.52 -12.97 -15.50
N LYS A 363 -18.65 -13.35 -14.89
CA LYS A 363 -19.80 -13.95 -15.57
C LYS A 363 -20.87 -12.95 -16.04
N GLY A 364 -20.91 -11.75 -15.47
CA GLY A 364 -21.93 -10.73 -15.80
C GLY A 364 -21.38 -9.65 -16.68
#